data_AF-A0A7L0EYM0-F1
#
_entry.id   AF-A0A7L0EYM0-F1
#
_cell.length_a   1.000
_cell.length_b   1.000
_cell.length_c   1.000
_cell.angle_alpha   90.00
_cell.angle_beta   90.00
_cell.angle_gamma   90.00
#
_symmetry.space_group_name_H-M   'P 1'
#
loop_
_entity.id
_entity.type
_entity.pdbx_description
1 polymer ?
#
loop_
_entity_poly.entity_id
_entity_poly.type
_entity_poly.pdbx_seq_one_letter_code
_entity_poly.pdbx_strand_id
1 'polypeptide(L)'
;MGRRLIRGLSGATVFLVSVALLSVRHRGTRETARYPGLREEMSENPERWSKVSLEDVTEGGGRREKDLQVHPLEGYRTEGSLTLGDIFIAVKTTKRFHQSRMELLLDTWISQAREQTYVFTDEEDDALKRRMGDHAIFTNCSAEHSHLALSCKMASEFDAFLASSQSWFCHLDDDNYLNPRALLKLLSSYSATWDVYLGKPSLNRPIWASETLPNNQTKSVHFWFATGGAGFCISRKLVNKMVPWASGRNFLSTSELIRLPDDCTVGYIIECKVGGQLLPNGLFHSHLENLQLIPPSQLTQQVTLSYGVFENKLNVIELSGPFSPQEDPSSRFRSLHCHLYPDTPWCLQAVGW
;
A
#
# COMPACT_ATOMS: atom_id res chain seq x y z
N MET A 1 -37.48 36.18 -24.46
CA MET A 1 -37.55 34.74 -24.77
C MET A 1 -36.13 34.32 -25.18
N GLY A 2 -35.28 33.85 -24.26
CA GLY A 2 -35.01 32.42 -23.99
C GLY A 2 -33.98 31.89 -25.01
N ARG A 3 -32.82 31.31 -24.72
CA ARG A 3 -32.26 30.59 -23.55
C ARG A 3 -30.72 30.71 -23.59
N ARG A 4 -30.05 30.78 -22.43
CA ARG A 4 -28.62 30.45 -22.28
C ARG A 4 -28.50 28.96 -21.95
N LEU A 5 -27.70 28.22 -22.73
CA LEU A 5 -27.24 26.88 -22.36
C LEU A 5 -26.03 27.02 -21.42
N ILE A 6 -26.15 26.55 -20.19
CA ILE A 6 -25.02 26.25 -19.31
C ILE A 6 -24.75 24.76 -19.50
N ARG A 7 -23.65 24.40 -20.17
CA ARG A 7 -23.12 23.03 -20.16
C ARG A 7 -22.31 22.86 -18.88
N GLY A 8 -22.77 21.97 -18.00
CA GLY A 8 -22.05 21.54 -16.81
C GLY A 8 -20.75 20.86 -17.20
N LEU A 9 -19.66 21.28 -16.55
CA LEU A 9 -18.39 20.56 -16.57
C LEU A 9 -18.50 19.38 -15.60
N SER A 10 -18.29 18.18 -16.14
CA SER A 10 -18.25 16.90 -15.44
C SER A 10 -17.14 16.89 -14.38
N GLY A 11 -17.45 16.36 -13.19
CA GLY A 11 -16.58 16.30 -12.00
C GLY A 11 -15.33 15.41 -12.11
N ALA A 12 -14.85 15.13 -13.32
CA ALA A 12 -13.68 14.29 -13.58
C ALA A 12 -12.35 15.06 -13.54
N THR A 13 -12.35 16.40 -13.53
CA THR A 13 -11.12 17.22 -13.59
C THR A 13 -10.57 17.67 -12.25
N VAL A 14 -11.27 17.42 -11.13
CA VAL A 14 -10.86 17.92 -9.79
C VAL A 14 -10.11 16.87 -8.95
N PHE A 15 -10.15 15.58 -9.31
CA PHE A 15 -9.73 14.49 -8.41
C PHE A 15 -8.29 13.98 -8.54
N LEU A 16 -7.58 14.19 -9.65
CA LEU A 16 -6.17 13.78 -9.81
C LEU A 16 -5.17 14.76 -9.18
N VAL A 17 -5.67 15.93 -8.76
CA VAL A 17 -4.83 17.04 -8.33
C VAL A 17 -4.42 16.89 -6.85
N SER A 18 -5.16 16.15 -6.03
CA SER A 18 -4.97 16.12 -4.57
C SER A 18 -3.74 15.34 -4.09
N VAL A 19 -3.39 14.23 -4.73
CA VAL A 19 -2.18 13.44 -4.39
C VAL A 19 -0.94 13.98 -5.11
N ALA A 20 -1.11 14.48 -6.34
CA ALA A 20 -0.03 15.12 -7.09
C ALA A 20 0.39 16.49 -6.49
N LEU A 21 -0.55 17.30 -5.98
CA LEU A 21 -0.23 18.61 -5.38
C LEU A 21 0.55 18.51 -4.07
N LEU A 22 0.35 17.45 -3.28
CA LEU A 22 1.16 17.25 -2.07
C LEU A 22 2.64 17.00 -2.40
N SER A 23 2.92 16.49 -3.60
CA SER A 23 4.29 16.26 -4.08
C SER A 23 4.92 17.47 -4.78
N VAL A 24 4.12 18.33 -5.43
CA VAL A 24 4.63 19.50 -6.18
C VAL A 24 4.79 20.75 -5.31
N ARG A 25 3.94 20.96 -4.29
CA ARG A 25 3.91 22.23 -3.54
C ARG A 25 5.05 22.42 -2.52
N HIS A 26 5.98 21.47 -2.39
CA HIS A 26 7.13 21.58 -1.48
C HIS A 26 8.51 21.61 -2.16
N ARG A 27 8.57 21.72 -3.49
CA ARG A 27 9.82 22.05 -4.20
C ARG A 27 9.80 23.51 -4.65
N GLY A 28 10.40 24.38 -3.83
CA GLY A 28 10.87 25.70 -4.27
C GLY A 28 10.11 26.89 -3.71
N THR A 29 10.58 27.42 -2.59
CA THR A 29 10.86 28.86 -2.41
C THR A 29 11.57 29.01 -1.07
N ARG A 30 12.90 28.90 -1.09
CA ARG A 30 13.77 29.38 -0.02
C ARG A 30 14.52 30.55 -0.62
N GLU A 31 13.86 31.71 -0.66
CA GLU A 31 14.52 32.96 -0.98
C GLU A 31 14.79 33.76 0.29
N THR A 32 16.03 34.19 0.33
CA THR A 32 16.78 34.88 1.35
C THR A 32 16.26 36.29 1.60
N ALA A 33 15.97 36.63 2.85
CA ALA A 33 15.95 38.01 3.31
C ALA A 33 17.11 38.22 4.30
N ARG A 34 18.19 38.86 3.83
CA ARG A 34 19.19 39.51 4.67
C ARG A 34 18.64 40.85 5.13
N TYR A 35 18.70 41.12 6.43
CA TYR A 35 18.86 42.50 6.95
C TYR A 35 19.88 42.49 8.10
N PRO A 36 20.70 43.55 8.25
CA PRO A 36 21.88 43.53 9.11
C PRO A 36 21.65 44.17 10.48
N GLY A 37 22.43 43.70 11.46
CA GLY A 37 22.93 44.50 12.58
C GLY A 37 22.03 44.61 13.82
N LEU A 38 22.50 44.02 14.93
CA LEU A 38 22.79 44.74 16.18
C LEU A 38 23.52 43.78 17.15
N ARG A 39 24.65 44.26 17.65
CA ARG A 39 25.48 43.65 18.70
C ARG A 39 24.77 43.77 20.05
N GLU A 40 24.88 42.75 20.89
CA GLU A 40 25.23 42.89 22.31
C GLU A 40 25.69 41.54 22.88
N GLU A 41 26.77 41.58 23.66
CA GLU A 41 27.49 40.47 24.29
C GLU A 41 26.85 40.04 25.61
N MET A 42 26.96 38.74 25.95
CA MET A 42 27.35 38.17 27.26
C MET A 42 27.15 36.64 27.19
N SER A 43 28.21 35.85 27.03
CA SER A 43 29.10 35.33 28.08
C SER A 43 28.39 34.34 29.01
N GLU A 44 28.62 33.03 28.80
CA GLU A 44 29.30 32.17 29.77
C GLU A 44 29.67 30.82 29.14
N ASN A 45 30.88 30.36 29.49
CA ASN A 45 31.69 29.35 28.81
C ASN A 45 31.52 27.96 29.47
N PRO A 46 31.67 26.84 28.73
CA PRO A 46 31.73 25.50 29.29
C PRO A 46 33.19 25.10 29.61
N GLU A 47 33.47 24.68 30.84
CA GLU A 47 34.63 23.85 31.17
C GLU A 47 34.15 22.39 31.33
N ARG A 48 34.88 21.32 30.99
CA ARG A 48 36.29 21.08 31.29
C ARG A 48 36.78 19.78 30.59
N TRP A 49 37.94 19.90 29.92
CA TRP A 49 39.09 18.96 29.75
C TRP A 49 38.86 17.45 29.48
N SER A 50 39.62 16.73 28.63
CA SER A 50 41.06 16.79 28.30
C SER A 50 41.33 15.97 27.01
N LYS A 51 41.95 16.53 25.95
CA LYS A 51 43.38 16.42 25.55
C LYS A 51 44.04 15.04 25.75
N VAL A 52 44.50 14.41 24.66
CA VAL A 52 45.92 14.23 24.26
C VAL A 52 45.97 13.93 22.75
N SER A 53 47.01 14.43 22.10
CA SER A 53 47.29 14.53 20.65
C SER A 53 48.66 13.93 20.31
N LEU A 54 48.80 13.30 19.13
CA LEU A 54 49.86 13.45 18.08
C LEU A 54 49.76 12.27 17.09
N GLU A 55 49.51 12.48 15.79
CA GLU A 55 50.48 12.56 14.66
C GLU A 55 51.34 11.28 14.51
N ASP A 56 51.59 10.65 13.36
CA ASP A 56 51.45 10.95 11.93
C ASP A 56 51.74 9.61 11.18
N VAL A 57 50.97 9.19 10.17
CA VAL A 57 51.47 8.42 8.98
C VAL A 57 50.45 8.55 7.84
N THR A 58 51.00 8.95 6.71
CA THR A 58 50.51 9.28 5.37
C THR A 58 49.69 8.24 4.59
N GLU A 59 48.87 8.79 3.69
CA GLU A 59 48.41 8.31 2.37
C GLU A 59 47.38 7.17 2.23
N GLY A 60 46.30 7.49 1.50
CA GLY A 60 45.38 6.51 0.90
C GLY A 60 43.95 7.02 0.75
N GLY A 61 43.62 7.56 -0.43
CA GLY A 61 42.30 8.15 -0.74
C GLY A 61 41.12 7.16 -0.71
N GLY A 62 39.92 7.70 -0.49
CA GLY A 62 38.65 6.99 -0.67
C GLY A 62 37.52 7.58 0.16
N ARG A 63 36.66 8.41 -0.46
CA ARG A 63 35.39 8.87 0.14
C ARG A 63 34.52 7.64 0.42
N ARG A 64 34.33 7.28 1.69
CA ARG A 64 33.33 6.31 2.12
C ARG A 64 31.99 7.01 2.33
N GLU A 65 31.07 6.70 1.43
CA GLU A 65 29.63 6.83 1.57
C GLU A 65 29.19 6.09 2.85
N LYS A 66 28.41 6.75 3.71
CA LYS A 66 27.87 6.14 4.92
C LYS A 66 26.68 5.27 4.49
N ASP A 67 26.95 3.99 4.24
CA ASP A 67 25.93 2.97 4.06
C ASP A 67 25.04 2.90 5.30
N LEU A 68 23.73 3.03 5.10
CA LEU A 68 22.72 2.53 6.02
C LEU A 68 22.89 1.01 6.11
N GLN A 69 23.62 0.56 7.14
CA GLN A 69 23.73 -0.86 7.44
C GLN A 69 22.35 -1.42 7.78
N VAL A 70 21.81 -2.20 6.84
CA VAL A 70 20.69 -3.11 7.08
C VAL A 70 21.20 -4.18 8.04
N HIS A 71 20.81 -4.09 9.31
CA HIS A 71 21.03 -5.18 10.26
C HIS A 71 20.19 -6.39 9.83
N PRO A 72 20.78 -7.60 9.69
CA PRO A 72 20.01 -8.81 9.44
C PRO A 72 19.11 -9.11 10.66
N LEU A 73 17.79 -9.12 10.44
CA LEU A 73 16.80 -9.44 11.46
C LEU A 73 16.72 -10.96 11.68
N GLU A 74 17.75 -11.49 12.33
CA GLU A 74 17.95 -12.93 12.60
C GLU A 74 16.95 -13.52 13.62
N GLY A 75 16.05 -12.70 14.19
CA GLY A 75 15.12 -13.09 15.24
C GLY A 75 13.74 -13.57 14.78
N TYR A 76 13.29 -13.30 13.55
CA TYR A 76 11.88 -13.45 13.15
C TYR A 76 11.46 -14.87 12.68
N ARG A 77 12.28 -15.91 12.86
CA ARG A 77 11.98 -17.25 12.32
C ARG A 77 10.88 -17.97 13.10
N THR A 78 9.93 -18.55 12.36
CA THR A 78 8.71 -19.20 12.87
C THR A 78 8.95 -20.68 13.22
N GLU A 79 8.33 -21.16 14.31
CA GLU A 79 8.07 -22.59 14.55
C GLU A 79 6.68 -22.95 13.96
N GLY A 80 6.65 -23.88 12.99
CA GLY A 80 5.42 -24.33 12.29
C GLY A 80 5.39 -23.92 10.80
N SER A 81 4.84 -24.79 9.93
CA SER A 81 4.73 -24.49 8.49
C SER A 81 3.51 -23.61 8.21
N LEU A 82 3.73 -22.32 7.92
CA LEU A 82 2.69 -21.43 7.42
C LEU A 82 2.05 -22.01 6.15
N THR A 83 0.72 -21.98 6.08
CA THR A 83 -0.07 -22.39 4.90
C THR A 83 -0.88 -21.22 4.36
N LEU A 84 -1.46 -21.36 3.16
CA LEU A 84 -2.39 -20.35 2.64
C LEU A 84 -3.61 -20.19 3.57
N GLY A 85 -4.07 -21.25 4.22
CA GLY A 85 -5.20 -21.20 5.15
C GLY A 85 -4.99 -20.27 6.36
N ASP A 86 -3.75 -19.87 6.63
CA ASP A 86 -3.39 -18.92 7.68
C ASP A 86 -3.46 -17.46 7.23
N ILE A 87 -3.80 -17.19 5.96
CA ILE A 87 -3.77 -15.85 5.35
C ILE A 87 -5.19 -15.45 4.96
N PHE A 88 -5.61 -14.28 5.41
CA PHE A 88 -6.85 -13.62 5.02
C PHE A 88 -6.52 -12.54 4.01
N ILE A 89 -7.07 -12.66 2.80
CA ILE A 89 -6.84 -11.74 1.69
C ILE A 89 -8.11 -10.93 1.49
N ALA A 90 -8.05 -9.63 1.77
CA ALA A 90 -9.13 -8.68 1.52
C ALA A 90 -8.91 -7.98 0.19
N VAL A 91 -9.89 -8.04 -0.71
CA VAL A 91 -9.91 -7.29 -1.98
C VAL A 91 -11.00 -6.23 -1.91
N LYS A 92 -10.60 -4.97 -1.98
CA LYS A 92 -11.53 -3.84 -1.98
C LYS A 92 -11.95 -3.53 -3.41
N THR A 93 -13.26 -3.46 -3.64
CA THR A 93 -13.84 -3.06 -4.93
C THR A 93 -15.09 -2.21 -4.73
N THR A 94 -15.76 -1.89 -5.84
CA THR A 94 -17.02 -1.15 -5.90
C THR A 94 -17.85 -1.67 -7.08
N LYS A 95 -19.18 -1.50 -7.02
CA LYS A 95 -20.11 -1.99 -8.05
C LYS A 95 -19.67 -1.70 -9.48
N ARG A 96 -19.16 -0.49 -9.73
CA ARG A 96 -18.70 -0.05 -11.07
C ARG A 96 -17.56 -0.90 -11.65
N PHE A 97 -16.84 -1.65 -10.81
CA PHE A 97 -15.68 -2.45 -11.19
C PHE A 97 -15.89 -3.96 -11.10
N HIS A 98 -17.09 -4.41 -10.74
CA HIS A 98 -17.42 -5.85 -10.71
C HIS A 98 -17.15 -6.53 -12.06
N GLN A 99 -17.59 -5.93 -13.17
CA GLN A 99 -17.35 -6.50 -14.49
C GLN A 99 -15.94 -6.17 -15.01
N SER A 100 -15.55 -4.90 -14.95
CA SER A 100 -14.35 -4.41 -15.65
C SER A 100 -13.03 -4.80 -14.99
N ARG A 101 -13.03 -5.13 -13.69
CA ARG A 101 -11.82 -5.49 -12.93
C ARG A 101 -11.97 -6.84 -12.22
N MET A 102 -13.05 -7.03 -11.46
CA MET A 102 -13.18 -8.24 -10.64
C MET A 102 -13.30 -9.53 -11.46
N GLU A 103 -14.00 -9.55 -12.61
CA GLU A 103 -14.04 -10.73 -13.47
C GLU A 103 -12.63 -11.23 -13.85
N LEU A 104 -11.73 -10.30 -14.19
CA LEU A 104 -10.33 -10.62 -14.49
C LEU A 104 -9.62 -11.25 -13.28
N LEU A 105 -9.78 -10.69 -12.08
CA LEU A 105 -9.13 -11.23 -10.88
C LEU A 105 -9.67 -12.63 -10.52
N LEU A 106 -10.99 -12.81 -10.65
CA LEU A 106 -11.68 -14.07 -10.41
C LEU A 106 -11.26 -15.17 -11.39
N ASP A 107 -11.02 -14.82 -12.65
CA ASP A 107 -10.52 -15.74 -13.68
C ASP A 107 -9.03 -16.07 -13.52
N THR A 108 -8.28 -15.22 -12.83
CA THR A 108 -6.83 -15.33 -12.68
C THR A 108 -6.44 -15.68 -11.25
N TRP A 109 -5.81 -14.77 -10.50
CA TRP A 109 -5.15 -15.13 -9.25
C TRP A 109 -6.12 -15.55 -8.13
N ILE A 110 -7.35 -15.01 -8.09
CA ILE A 110 -8.33 -15.41 -7.07
C ILE A 110 -8.72 -16.88 -7.26
N SER A 111 -8.68 -17.42 -8.49
CA SER A 111 -8.91 -18.86 -8.71
C SER A 111 -7.91 -19.76 -7.97
N GLN A 112 -6.72 -19.24 -7.65
CA GLN A 112 -5.64 -19.98 -6.96
C GLN A 112 -5.65 -19.79 -5.44
N ALA A 113 -6.45 -18.84 -4.91
CA ALA A 113 -6.51 -18.49 -3.49
C ALA A 113 -7.94 -18.15 -3.04
N ARG A 114 -8.96 -18.74 -3.69
CA ARG A 114 -10.38 -18.42 -3.50
C ARG A 114 -10.80 -18.55 -2.04
N GLU A 115 -10.40 -19.64 -1.40
CA GLU A 115 -10.73 -19.98 -0.01
C GLU A 115 -10.15 -18.98 1.01
N GLN A 116 -9.12 -18.22 0.63
CA GLN A 116 -8.48 -17.21 1.46
C GLN A 116 -8.95 -15.79 1.14
N THR A 117 -9.64 -15.60 0.02
CA THR A 117 -9.95 -14.29 -0.55
C THR A 117 -11.38 -13.88 -0.26
N TYR A 118 -11.54 -12.69 0.31
CA TYR A 118 -12.80 -12.03 0.63
C TYR A 118 -12.88 -10.71 -0.14
N VAL A 119 -13.99 -10.50 -0.86
CA VAL A 119 -14.22 -9.32 -1.70
C VAL A 119 -15.17 -8.38 -0.97
N PHE A 120 -14.72 -7.16 -0.70
CA PHE A 120 -15.50 -6.13 -0.01
C PHE A 120 -16.00 -5.11 -1.01
N THR A 121 -17.33 -4.97 -1.12
CA THR A 121 -17.96 -4.06 -2.08
C THR A 121 -19.14 -3.31 -1.47
N ASP A 122 -19.62 -2.28 -2.18
CA ASP A 122 -20.69 -1.37 -1.75
C ASP A 122 -22.10 -1.82 -2.16
N GLU A 123 -22.24 -2.70 -3.15
CA GLU A 123 -23.55 -3.10 -3.66
C GLU A 123 -23.60 -4.59 -4.00
N GLU A 124 -24.78 -5.20 -3.83
CA GLU A 124 -25.03 -6.59 -4.19
C GLU A 124 -24.85 -6.86 -5.69
N ASP A 125 -24.39 -8.08 -5.98
CA ASP A 125 -24.18 -8.55 -7.34
C ASP A 125 -24.30 -10.08 -7.40
N ASP A 126 -25.33 -10.56 -8.09
CA ASP A 126 -25.60 -11.99 -8.19
C ASP A 126 -24.48 -12.75 -8.90
N ALA A 127 -23.76 -12.13 -9.85
CA ALA A 127 -22.66 -12.80 -10.55
C ALA A 127 -21.45 -12.96 -9.63
N LEU A 128 -21.09 -11.91 -8.89
CA LEU A 128 -20.04 -11.98 -7.88
C LEU A 128 -20.40 -12.97 -6.76
N LYS A 129 -21.64 -12.90 -6.23
CA LYS A 129 -22.14 -13.79 -5.18
C LYS A 129 -22.15 -15.24 -5.63
N ARG A 130 -22.49 -15.54 -6.89
CA ARG A 130 -22.40 -16.90 -7.43
C ARG A 130 -20.97 -17.46 -7.47
N ARG A 131 -19.96 -16.61 -7.69
CA ARG A 131 -18.55 -17.05 -7.75
C ARG A 131 -17.88 -17.11 -6.38
N MET A 132 -18.17 -16.15 -5.51
CA MET A 132 -17.51 -16.01 -4.20
C MET A 132 -18.33 -16.55 -3.02
N GLY A 133 -19.65 -16.71 -3.15
CA GLY A 133 -20.51 -17.14 -2.05
C GLY A 133 -20.42 -16.15 -0.88
N ASP A 134 -20.23 -16.68 0.33
CA ASP A 134 -20.10 -15.90 1.57
C ASP A 134 -18.80 -15.06 1.62
N HIS A 135 -17.88 -15.26 0.69
CA HIS A 135 -16.68 -14.44 0.56
C HIS A 135 -16.94 -13.12 -0.18
N ALA A 136 -18.14 -12.89 -0.72
CA ALA A 136 -18.56 -11.56 -1.19
C ALA A 136 -19.26 -10.81 -0.05
N ILE A 137 -18.60 -9.79 0.50
CA ILE A 137 -19.06 -9.01 1.65
C ILE A 137 -19.60 -7.66 1.15
N PHE A 138 -20.91 -7.48 1.29
CA PHE A 138 -21.61 -6.25 0.94
C PHE A 138 -21.65 -5.32 2.15
N THR A 139 -20.77 -4.32 2.15
CA THR A 139 -20.45 -3.48 3.31
C THR A 139 -21.50 -2.43 3.65
N ASN A 140 -22.41 -2.11 2.71
CA ASN A 140 -23.32 -0.97 2.80
C ASN A 140 -22.60 0.39 2.99
N CYS A 141 -21.30 0.45 2.72
CA CYS A 141 -20.53 1.67 2.62
C CYS A 141 -20.84 2.40 1.31
N SER A 142 -20.56 3.70 1.25
CA SER A 142 -20.72 4.47 0.02
C SER A 142 -19.87 3.91 -1.14
N ALA A 143 -20.42 3.99 -2.35
CA ALA A 143 -19.72 3.68 -3.61
C ALA A 143 -18.79 4.81 -4.08
N GLU A 144 -18.77 5.94 -3.38
CA GLU A 144 -17.85 7.05 -3.66
C GLU A 144 -16.39 6.66 -3.41
N HIS A 145 -15.49 7.41 -4.05
CA HIS A 145 -14.05 7.30 -3.83
C HIS A 145 -13.56 8.39 -2.86
N SER A 146 -14.35 8.66 -1.81
CA SER A 146 -14.01 9.61 -0.75
C SER A 146 -13.24 8.91 0.38
N HIS A 147 -12.45 9.66 1.14
CA HIS A 147 -11.67 9.07 2.25
C HIS A 147 -12.56 8.35 3.27
N LEU A 148 -13.76 8.87 3.55
CA LEU A 148 -14.75 8.22 4.43
C LEU A 148 -15.28 6.91 3.85
N ALA A 149 -15.59 6.88 2.56
CA ALA A 149 -16.09 5.68 1.90
C ALA A 149 -15.03 4.56 1.88
N LEU A 150 -13.78 4.90 1.57
CA LEU A 150 -12.66 3.97 1.60
C LEU A 150 -12.37 3.47 3.02
N SER A 151 -12.38 4.37 4.00
CA SER A 151 -12.19 4.04 5.42
C SER A 151 -13.30 3.14 5.96
N CYS A 152 -14.54 3.31 5.50
CA CYS A 152 -15.66 2.43 5.84
C CYS A 152 -15.44 0.99 5.34
N LYS A 153 -14.99 0.83 4.08
CA LYS A 153 -14.67 -0.49 3.54
C LYS A 153 -13.47 -1.12 4.27
N MET A 154 -12.41 -0.34 4.51
CA MET A 154 -11.24 -0.80 5.28
C MET A 154 -11.61 -1.25 6.71
N ALA A 155 -12.51 -0.53 7.40
CA ALA A 155 -13.02 -0.96 8.70
C ALA A 155 -13.71 -2.34 8.62
N SER A 156 -14.50 -2.56 7.57
CA SER A 156 -15.18 -3.84 7.33
C SER A 156 -14.19 -4.97 7.07
N GLU A 157 -13.08 -4.69 6.37
CA GLU A 157 -11.98 -5.64 6.15
C GLU A 157 -11.31 -6.06 7.46
N PHE A 158 -10.99 -5.09 8.32
CA PHE A 158 -10.40 -5.37 9.64
C PHE A 158 -11.35 -6.17 10.52
N ASP A 159 -12.63 -5.81 10.58
CA ASP A 159 -13.61 -6.50 11.42
C ASP A 159 -13.83 -7.94 10.94
N ALA A 160 -13.89 -8.17 9.63
CA ALA A 160 -13.99 -9.52 9.06
C ALA A 160 -12.74 -10.37 9.36
N PHE A 161 -11.54 -9.77 9.28
CA PHE A 161 -10.31 -10.46 9.68
C PHE A 161 -10.25 -10.75 11.19
N LEU A 162 -10.69 -9.83 12.04
CA LEU A 162 -10.73 -10.03 13.49
C LEU A 162 -11.70 -11.16 13.87
N ALA A 163 -12.82 -11.29 13.15
CA ALA A 163 -13.78 -12.38 13.30
C ALA A 163 -13.26 -13.73 12.78
N SER A 164 -12.21 -13.72 11.96
CA SER A 164 -11.58 -14.92 11.41
C SER A 164 -10.50 -15.48 12.35
N SER A 165 -9.94 -16.65 12.04
CA SER A 165 -8.85 -17.30 12.82
C SER A 165 -7.47 -17.21 12.15
N GLN A 166 -7.38 -16.54 10.99
CA GLN A 166 -6.19 -16.48 10.14
C GLN A 166 -5.06 -15.66 10.79
N SER A 167 -3.82 -16.11 10.68
CA SER A 167 -2.66 -15.44 11.30
C SER A 167 -2.23 -14.14 10.64
N TRP A 168 -2.58 -13.94 9.36
CA TRP A 168 -2.16 -12.78 8.56
C TRP A 168 -3.34 -12.10 7.87
N PHE A 169 -3.39 -10.77 7.95
CA PHE A 169 -4.28 -9.92 7.17
C PHE A 169 -3.50 -9.33 6.00
N CYS A 170 -3.98 -9.48 4.76
CA CYS A 170 -3.40 -8.83 3.59
C CYS A 170 -4.47 -8.07 2.83
N HIS A 171 -4.24 -6.78 2.60
CA HIS A 171 -5.11 -5.89 1.84
C HIS A 171 -4.62 -5.77 0.39
N LEU A 172 -5.54 -5.77 -0.58
CA LEU A 172 -5.32 -5.48 -1.98
C LEU A 172 -6.49 -4.66 -2.56
N ASP A 173 -6.18 -3.85 -3.58
CA ASP A 173 -7.19 -3.19 -4.43
C ASP A 173 -7.57 -4.08 -5.63
N ASP A 174 -8.70 -3.79 -6.26
CA ASP A 174 -9.23 -4.54 -7.41
C ASP A 174 -8.45 -4.40 -8.74
N ASP A 175 -7.35 -3.64 -8.74
CA ASP A 175 -6.39 -3.57 -9.84
C ASP A 175 -5.02 -4.20 -9.46
N ASN A 176 -4.98 -5.03 -8.42
CA ASN A 176 -3.80 -5.80 -8.04
C ASN A 176 -3.89 -7.27 -8.50
N TYR A 177 -2.75 -7.81 -8.93
CA TYR A 177 -2.51 -9.24 -9.10
C TYR A 177 -1.70 -9.75 -7.92
N LEU A 178 -2.23 -10.76 -7.22
CA LEU A 178 -1.49 -11.43 -6.16
C LEU A 178 -0.82 -12.70 -6.68
N ASN A 179 0.41 -12.95 -6.26
CA ASN A 179 1.07 -14.25 -6.38
C ASN A 179 1.05 -14.97 -5.02
N PRO A 180 0.10 -15.91 -4.79
CA PRO A 180 -0.04 -16.56 -3.48
C PRO A 180 1.20 -17.34 -3.05
N ARG A 181 1.97 -17.91 -4.00
CA ARG A 181 3.21 -18.64 -3.71
C ARG A 181 4.31 -17.71 -3.22
N ALA A 182 4.48 -16.56 -3.86
CA ALA A 182 5.44 -15.55 -3.43
C ALA A 182 5.03 -14.93 -2.08
N LEU A 183 3.73 -14.67 -1.87
CA LEU A 183 3.19 -14.18 -0.60
C LEU A 183 3.49 -15.16 0.54
N LEU A 184 3.16 -16.44 0.36
CA LEU A 184 3.39 -17.48 1.36
C LEU A 184 4.88 -17.59 1.71
N LYS A 185 5.75 -17.58 0.70
CA LYS A 185 7.20 -17.59 0.89
C LYS A 185 7.67 -16.38 1.70
N LEU A 186 7.19 -15.18 1.37
CA LEU A 186 7.54 -13.97 2.10
C LEU A 186 7.10 -14.07 3.58
N LEU A 187 5.83 -14.37 3.83
CA LEU A 187 5.28 -14.41 5.18
C LEU A 187 5.88 -15.54 6.03
N SER A 188 6.33 -16.64 5.42
CA SER A 188 7.04 -17.71 6.14
C SER A 188 8.37 -17.27 6.76
N SER A 189 8.91 -16.12 6.36
CA SER A 189 10.12 -15.53 6.94
C SER A 189 9.86 -14.75 8.24
N TYR A 190 8.60 -14.65 8.65
CA TYR A 190 8.17 -13.88 9.82
C TYR A 190 7.25 -14.71 10.71
N SER A 191 7.33 -14.46 12.02
CA SER A 191 6.33 -14.97 12.96
C SER A 191 5.13 -14.04 13.08
N ALA A 192 3.92 -14.59 12.95
CA ALA A 192 2.67 -13.88 13.21
C ALA A 192 2.47 -13.49 14.69
N THR A 193 3.31 -14.01 15.60
CA THR A 193 3.35 -13.62 17.01
C THR A 193 4.22 -12.38 17.27
N TRP A 194 4.74 -11.76 16.21
CA TRP A 194 5.51 -10.51 16.26
C TRP A 194 4.70 -9.39 15.61
N ASP A 195 5.06 -8.14 15.89
CA ASP A 195 4.38 -7.00 15.28
C ASP A 195 4.94 -6.77 13.88
N VAL A 196 4.29 -7.34 12.87
CA VAL A 196 4.75 -7.28 11.47
C VAL A 196 3.75 -6.49 10.64
N TYR A 197 4.26 -5.45 9.95
CA TYR A 197 3.56 -4.66 8.93
C TYR A 197 4.46 -4.56 7.69
N LEU A 198 4.08 -5.22 6.61
CA LEU A 198 4.88 -5.34 5.38
C LEU A 198 4.17 -4.63 4.23
N GLY A 199 4.94 -3.89 3.43
CA GLY A 199 4.43 -3.29 2.20
C GLY A 199 5.43 -2.34 1.56
N LYS A 200 5.02 -1.72 0.45
CA LYS A 200 5.81 -0.71 -0.26
C LYS A 200 5.61 0.66 0.40
N PRO A 201 6.65 1.34 0.93
CA PRO A 201 6.50 2.70 1.43
C PRO A 201 6.06 3.64 0.31
N SER A 202 5.04 4.47 0.57
CA SER A 202 4.48 5.35 -0.47
C SER A 202 5.34 6.55 -0.85
N LEU A 203 6.25 6.93 0.03
CA LEU A 203 7.14 8.08 -0.13
C LEU A 203 8.58 7.62 0.14
N ASN A 204 9.56 8.47 -0.14
CA ASN A 204 10.95 8.27 0.27
C ASN A 204 11.26 8.83 1.67
N ARG A 205 10.23 9.27 2.39
CA ARG A 205 10.27 9.85 3.74
C ARG A 205 8.93 9.65 4.45
N PRO A 206 8.87 9.72 5.79
CA PRO A 206 7.59 9.75 6.50
C PRO A 206 6.69 10.88 5.99
N ILE A 207 5.38 10.65 5.94
CA ILE A 207 4.40 11.70 5.66
C ILE A 207 4.30 12.65 6.87
N TRP A 208 3.98 13.91 6.59
CA TRP A 208 3.69 14.91 7.61
C TRP A 208 2.18 15.11 7.66
N ALA A 209 1.58 14.97 8.85
CA ALA A 209 0.14 15.16 9.03
C ALA A 209 -0.15 15.89 10.35
N SER A 210 -1.38 16.40 10.46
CA SER A 210 -1.89 17.07 11.65
C SER A 210 -3.00 16.25 12.27
N GLU A 211 -2.79 15.76 13.49
CA GLU A 211 -3.82 15.12 14.31
C GLU A 211 -4.64 16.18 15.04
N THR A 212 -5.97 16.10 14.93
CA THR A 212 -6.91 16.96 15.67
C THR A 212 -7.09 16.46 17.10
N LEU A 213 -7.01 17.34 18.10
CA LEU A 213 -7.19 17.05 19.52
C LEU A 213 -8.53 17.61 20.06
N PRO A 214 -9.03 17.14 21.23
CA PRO A 214 -10.34 17.52 21.79
C PRO A 214 -10.61 19.02 22.03
N ASN A 215 -9.59 19.88 21.93
CA ASN A 215 -9.69 21.34 22.14
C ASN A 215 -9.46 22.15 20.85
N ASN A 216 -9.70 21.57 19.67
CA ASN A 216 -9.32 22.13 18.35
C ASN A 216 -7.83 22.45 18.22
N GLN A 217 -7.01 21.91 19.11
CA GLN A 217 -5.56 21.94 18.97
C GLN A 217 -5.14 20.90 17.94
N THR A 218 -4.01 21.14 17.29
CA THR A 218 -3.43 20.19 16.35
C THR A 218 -2.07 19.75 16.83
N LYS A 219 -1.77 18.47 16.65
CA LYS A 219 -0.47 17.87 16.91
C LYS A 219 0.15 17.42 15.59
N SER A 220 1.39 17.85 15.33
CA SER A 220 2.15 17.34 14.20
C SER A 220 2.54 15.88 14.44
N VAL A 221 2.33 15.04 13.43
CA VAL A 221 2.71 13.62 13.45
C VAL A 221 3.46 13.25 12.17
N HIS A 222 4.41 12.32 12.31
CA HIS A 222 5.28 11.84 11.23
C HIS A 222 5.32 10.32 11.27
N PHE A 223 4.99 9.67 10.15
CA PHE A 223 4.93 8.21 10.09
C PHE A 223 5.10 7.70 8.66
N TRP A 224 5.54 6.46 8.52
CA TRP A 224 5.48 5.72 7.27
C TRP A 224 4.14 5.01 7.11
N PHE A 225 3.77 4.73 5.88
CA PHE A 225 2.61 3.91 5.53
C PHE A 225 2.89 3.14 4.25
N ALA A 226 2.34 1.92 4.15
CA ALA A 226 2.37 1.14 2.93
C ALA A 226 1.34 1.70 1.95
N THR A 227 1.70 1.82 0.67
CA THR A 227 0.78 2.23 -0.40
C THR A 227 -0.36 1.21 -0.52
N GLY A 228 -1.60 1.64 -0.34
CA GLY A 228 -2.78 0.76 -0.43
C GLY A 228 -2.85 0.00 -1.75
N GLY A 229 -2.68 0.72 -2.86
CA GLY A 229 -2.70 0.14 -4.22
C GLY A 229 -1.46 -0.68 -4.61
N ALA A 230 -0.51 -0.91 -3.70
CA ALA A 230 0.52 -1.94 -3.84
C ALA A 230 0.15 -3.22 -3.06
N GLY A 231 -0.87 -3.15 -2.21
CA GLY A 231 -1.15 -4.13 -1.18
C GLY A 231 -0.17 -4.09 0.00
N PHE A 232 -0.63 -4.60 1.14
CA PHE A 232 0.18 -4.72 2.35
C PHE A 232 -0.31 -5.88 3.22
N CYS A 233 0.53 -6.36 4.14
CA CYS A 233 0.18 -7.41 5.08
C CYS A 233 0.51 -7.05 6.54
N ILE A 234 -0.34 -7.48 7.46
CA ILE A 234 -0.25 -7.23 8.89
C ILE A 234 -0.45 -8.54 9.65
N SER A 235 0.45 -8.84 10.59
CA SER A 235 0.29 -9.97 11.51
C SER A 235 -0.93 -9.81 12.42
N ARG A 236 -1.61 -10.91 12.79
CA ARG A 236 -2.75 -10.88 13.73
C ARG A 236 -2.39 -10.19 15.05
N LYS A 237 -1.18 -10.40 15.58
CA LYS A 237 -0.76 -9.73 16.82
C LYS A 237 -0.80 -8.21 16.69
N LEU A 238 -0.28 -7.66 15.60
CA LEU A 238 -0.31 -6.22 15.37
C LEU A 238 -1.73 -5.72 15.14
N VAL A 239 -2.55 -6.43 14.34
CA VAL A 239 -3.96 -6.07 14.15
C VAL A 239 -4.73 -6.05 15.48
N ASN A 240 -4.49 -7.00 16.39
CA ASN A 240 -5.11 -7.02 17.72
C ASN A 240 -4.77 -5.76 18.54
N LYS A 241 -3.56 -5.20 18.40
CA LYS A 241 -3.19 -3.93 19.04
C LYS A 241 -3.93 -2.75 18.41
N MET A 242 -4.24 -2.82 17.12
CA MET A 242 -4.93 -1.75 16.38
C MET A 242 -6.42 -1.63 16.74
N VAL A 243 -7.03 -2.65 17.35
CA VAL A 243 -8.48 -2.73 17.66
C VAL A 243 -9.07 -1.44 18.25
N PRO A 244 -8.46 -0.77 19.25
CA PRO A 244 -9.03 0.47 19.83
C PRO A 244 -9.17 1.63 18.83
N TRP A 245 -8.45 1.59 17.70
CA TRP A 245 -8.45 2.63 16.67
C TRP A 245 -9.00 2.14 15.32
N ALA A 246 -9.08 0.83 15.09
CA ALA A 246 -9.38 0.25 13.77
C ALA A 246 -10.67 -0.58 13.71
N SER A 247 -11.18 -1.11 14.83
CA SER A 247 -12.38 -1.97 14.78
C SER A 247 -13.66 -1.15 14.85
N GLY A 248 -14.70 -1.59 14.12
CA GLY A 248 -15.98 -0.93 14.03
C GLY A 248 -15.87 0.52 13.55
N ARG A 249 -16.57 1.43 14.24
CA ARG A 249 -16.58 2.86 13.86
C ARG A 249 -15.26 3.59 14.15
N ASN A 250 -14.33 2.96 14.89
CA ASN A 250 -13.10 3.62 15.31
C ASN A 250 -12.18 3.93 14.14
N PHE A 251 -12.17 3.11 13.07
CA PHE A 251 -11.34 3.39 11.91
C PHE A 251 -11.75 4.70 11.24
N LEU A 252 -13.05 4.92 11.05
CA LEU A 252 -13.57 6.16 10.48
C LEU A 252 -13.22 7.35 11.38
N SER A 253 -13.50 7.26 12.68
CA SER A 253 -13.15 8.33 13.62
C SER A 253 -11.66 8.64 13.62
N THR A 254 -10.81 7.61 13.54
CA THR A 254 -9.35 7.79 13.47
C THR A 254 -8.92 8.43 12.15
N SER A 255 -9.51 8.03 11.02
CA SER A 255 -9.25 8.65 9.72
C SER A 255 -9.63 10.14 9.71
N GLU A 256 -10.71 10.52 10.39
CA GLU A 256 -11.17 11.90 10.51
C GLU A 256 -10.24 12.78 11.37
N LEU A 257 -9.55 12.20 12.36
CA LEU A 257 -8.58 12.93 13.19
C LEU A 257 -7.43 13.51 12.37
N ILE A 258 -6.96 12.73 11.38
CA ILE A 258 -5.82 13.09 10.51
C ILE A 258 -6.24 13.57 9.12
N ARG A 259 -7.49 13.33 8.71
CA ARG A 259 -8.08 13.67 7.41
C ARG A 259 -7.27 13.13 6.22
N LEU A 260 -6.78 11.91 6.36
CA LEU A 260 -6.00 11.22 5.34
C LEU A 260 -6.75 9.98 4.81
N PRO A 261 -6.30 9.41 3.67
CA PRO A 261 -6.84 8.16 3.16
C PRO A 261 -6.69 6.98 4.13
N ASP A 262 -7.34 5.87 3.78
CA ASP A 262 -7.38 4.64 4.57
C ASP A 262 -5.99 4.00 4.76
N ASP A 263 -5.15 3.94 3.73
CA ASP A 263 -3.78 3.42 3.83
C ASP A 263 -2.88 4.25 4.77
N CYS A 264 -3.01 5.58 4.71
CA CYS A 264 -2.38 6.52 5.62
C CYS A 264 -2.90 6.31 7.05
N THR A 265 -4.19 6.04 7.22
CA THR A 265 -4.81 5.76 8.52
C THR A 265 -4.26 4.47 9.14
N VAL A 266 -4.05 3.42 8.33
CA VAL A 266 -3.38 2.19 8.76
C VAL A 266 -1.97 2.48 9.27
N GLY A 267 -1.15 3.19 8.48
CA GLY A 267 0.22 3.55 8.89
C GLY A 267 0.24 4.44 10.13
N TYR A 268 -0.67 5.39 10.23
CA TYR A 268 -0.83 6.25 11.40
C TYR A 268 -1.15 5.46 12.67
N ILE A 269 -2.13 4.54 12.61
CA ILE A 269 -2.46 3.70 13.77
C ILE A 269 -1.23 2.88 14.17
N ILE A 270 -0.58 2.23 13.21
CA ILE A 270 0.56 1.34 13.46
C ILE A 270 1.73 2.11 14.10
N GLU A 271 2.22 3.18 13.48
CA GLU A 271 3.42 3.87 13.94
C GLU A 271 3.16 4.86 15.07
N CYS A 272 2.03 5.56 15.06
CA CYS A 272 1.75 6.63 16.04
C CYS A 272 0.93 6.18 17.24
N LYS A 273 0.13 5.11 17.14
CA LYS A 273 -0.76 4.67 18.23
C LYS A 273 -0.30 3.40 18.93
N VAL A 274 0.23 2.42 18.19
CA VAL A 274 0.58 1.10 18.75
C VAL A 274 2.07 0.76 18.74
N GLY A 275 2.91 1.67 18.25
CA GLY A 275 4.37 1.54 18.29
C GLY A 275 4.94 0.45 17.37
N GLY A 276 4.20 0.07 16.33
CA GLY A 276 4.72 -0.77 15.24
C GLY A 276 5.52 0.06 14.23
N GLN A 277 6.04 -0.60 13.20
CA GLN A 277 6.83 0.04 12.15
C GLN A 277 6.51 -0.60 10.81
N LEU A 278 6.46 0.20 9.74
CA LEU A 278 6.46 -0.35 8.39
C LEU A 278 7.81 -1.03 8.11
N LEU A 279 7.76 -2.30 7.71
CA LEU A 279 8.89 -3.05 7.16
C LEU A 279 8.84 -2.92 5.63
N PRO A 280 9.72 -2.10 5.01
CA PRO A 280 9.71 -1.89 3.57
C PRO A 280 9.97 -3.20 2.83
N ASN A 281 9.16 -3.49 1.82
CA ASN A 281 9.35 -4.67 1.00
C ASN A 281 9.21 -4.36 -0.49
N GLY A 282 10.25 -4.70 -1.25
CA GLY A 282 10.33 -4.42 -2.69
C GLY A 282 9.56 -5.39 -3.58
N LEU A 283 8.86 -6.38 -3.01
CA LEU A 283 8.03 -7.34 -3.76
C LEU A 283 6.58 -6.88 -3.95
N PHE A 284 6.20 -5.75 -3.35
CA PHE A 284 4.89 -5.14 -3.49
C PHE A 284 4.95 -3.97 -4.47
N HIS A 285 4.06 -3.96 -5.46
CA HIS A 285 4.10 -2.98 -6.55
C HIS A 285 2.75 -2.34 -6.84
N SER A 286 2.75 -1.02 -6.99
CA SER A 286 1.58 -0.22 -7.36
C SER A 286 1.72 0.33 -8.77
N HIS A 287 0.61 0.58 -9.47
CA HIS A 287 0.66 1.33 -10.73
C HIS A 287 1.11 2.80 -10.55
N LEU A 288 1.39 3.26 -9.33
CA LEU A 288 1.98 4.57 -9.04
C LEU A 288 3.53 4.57 -9.12
N GLU A 289 4.15 3.44 -9.47
CA GLU A 289 5.57 3.34 -9.80
C GLU A 289 5.77 2.84 -11.23
N ASN A 290 6.94 3.04 -11.84
CA ASN A 290 7.17 2.57 -13.21
C ASN A 290 7.32 1.03 -13.26
N LEU A 291 6.24 0.33 -13.61
CA LEU A 291 6.17 -1.13 -13.63
C LEU A 291 7.05 -1.77 -14.72
N GLN A 292 7.43 -1.00 -15.75
CA GLN A 292 8.35 -1.45 -16.80
C GLN A 292 9.80 -1.57 -16.30
N LEU A 293 10.12 -1.00 -15.13
CA LEU A 293 11.44 -1.17 -14.52
C LEU A 293 11.61 -2.53 -13.83
N ILE A 294 10.52 -3.27 -13.60
CA ILE A 294 10.59 -4.62 -13.03
C ILE A 294 11.11 -5.57 -14.11
N PRO A 295 12.28 -6.21 -13.92
CA PRO A 295 12.83 -7.09 -14.94
C PRO A 295 11.87 -8.26 -15.23
N PRO A 296 11.64 -8.65 -16.50
CA PRO A 296 10.75 -9.75 -16.83
C PRO A 296 11.10 -11.07 -16.12
N SER A 297 12.40 -11.32 -15.90
CA SER A 297 12.91 -12.48 -15.16
C SER A 297 12.55 -12.51 -13.67
N GLN A 298 12.12 -11.36 -13.13
CA GLN A 298 11.75 -11.18 -11.72
C GLN A 298 10.23 -11.13 -11.50
N LEU A 299 9.40 -11.08 -12.55
CA LEU A 299 7.95 -10.92 -12.41
C LEU A 299 7.30 -12.05 -11.61
N THR A 300 7.77 -13.28 -11.79
CA THR A 300 7.20 -14.46 -11.11
C THR A 300 7.54 -14.56 -9.61
N GLN A 301 8.45 -13.72 -9.13
CA GLN A 301 8.89 -13.66 -7.74
C GLN A 301 8.24 -12.51 -6.97
N GLN A 302 7.56 -11.59 -7.65
CA GLN A 302 6.85 -10.48 -7.01
C GLN A 302 5.62 -10.99 -6.26
N VAL A 303 5.29 -10.34 -5.14
CA VAL A 303 4.12 -10.66 -4.31
C VAL A 303 2.88 -10.04 -4.91
N THR A 304 2.92 -8.74 -5.20
CA THR A 304 1.84 -8.04 -5.90
C THR A 304 2.36 -7.31 -7.13
N LEU A 305 1.52 -7.24 -8.15
CA LEU A 305 1.69 -6.37 -9.30
C LEU A 305 0.38 -5.59 -9.50
N SER A 306 0.42 -4.51 -10.26
CA SER A 306 -0.77 -3.67 -10.52
C SER A 306 -0.85 -3.29 -11.99
N TYR A 307 -1.93 -2.63 -12.37
CA TYR A 307 -2.06 -1.92 -13.64
C TYR A 307 -2.88 -0.65 -13.42
N GLY A 308 -2.65 0.36 -14.25
CA GLY A 308 -3.41 1.60 -14.14
C GLY A 308 -2.86 2.70 -15.02
N VAL A 309 -3.37 3.92 -14.82
CA VAL A 309 -2.85 5.10 -15.52
C VAL A 309 -1.89 5.83 -14.60
N PHE A 310 -0.65 6.04 -15.06
CA PHE A 310 0.38 6.81 -14.38
C PHE A 310 0.94 7.84 -15.35
N GLU A 311 1.00 9.11 -14.94
CA GLU A 311 1.47 10.23 -15.79
C GLU A 311 0.81 10.26 -17.20
N ASN A 312 -0.51 10.04 -17.24
CA ASN A 312 -1.34 9.96 -18.47
C ASN A 312 -0.97 8.82 -19.42
N LYS A 313 -0.22 7.83 -18.97
CA LYS A 313 0.13 6.63 -19.74
C LYS A 313 -0.38 5.38 -19.04
N LEU A 314 -0.78 4.40 -19.83
CA LEU A 314 -1.04 3.07 -19.31
C LEU A 314 0.27 2.52 -18.75
N ASN A 315 0.24 2.16 -17.47
CA ASN A 315 1.35 1.60 -16.73
C ASN A 315 1.02 0.15 -16.40
N VAL A 316 1.76 -0.75 -17.04
CA VAL A 316 1.63 -2.20 -16.96
C VAL A 316 3.02 -2.81 -16.96
N ILE A 317 3.13 -4.04 -16.46
CA ILE A 317 4.36 -4.82 -16.54
C ILE A 317 4.75 -5.13 -17.99
N GLU A 318 6.05 -5.26 -18.25
CA GLU A 318 6.55 -5.73 -19.53
C GLU A 318 6.67 -7.26 -19.52
N LEU A 319 5.80 -7.94 -20.26
CA LEU A 319 5.77 -9.39 -20.34
C LEU A 319 5.43 -9.86 -21.75
N SER A 320 6.21 -10.83 -22.25
CA SER A 320 5.98 -11.44 -23.56
C SER A 320 4.91 -12.53 -23.47
N GLY A 321 3.81 -12.38 -24.21
CA GLY A 321 2.80 -13.43 -24.41
C GLY A 321 2.21 -14.03 -23.12
N PRO A 322 1.50 -15.18 -23.21
CA PRO A 322 0.98 -15.75 -24.45
C PRO A 322 -0.05 -14.84 -25.14
N PHE A 323 -0.69 -13.91 -24.43
CA PHE A 323 -1.65 -12.96 -25.01
C PHE A 323 -0.97 -11.71 -25.59
N SER A 324 -1.41 -11.32 -26.79
CA SER A 324 -1.01 -10.06 -27.41
C SER A 324 -1.49 -8.85 -26.58
N PRO A 325 -0.86 -7.67 -26.70
CA PRO A 325 -1.36 -6.41 -26.14
C PRO A 325 -2.80 -6.06 -26.51
N GLN A 326 -3.41 -6.70 -27.52
CA GLN A 326 -4.81 -6.49 -27.90
C GLN A 326 -5.76 -7.41 -27.12
N GLU A 327 -5.31 -8.60 -26.72
CA GLU A 327 -6.12 -9.61 -26.02
C GLU A 327 -6.12 -9.45 -24.49
N ASP A 328 -5.08 -8.82 -23.92
CA ASP A 328 -5.01 -8.46 -22.49
C ASP A 328 -4.57 -6.98 -22.30
N PRO A 329 -5.25 -6.02 -22.95
CA PRO A 329 -4.70 -4.70 -23.22
C PRO A 329 -4.48 -3.85 -21.98
N SER A 330 -5.32 -4.02 -20.96
CA SER A 330 -5.39 -3.13 -19.81
C SER A 330 -4.47 -3.54 -18.66
N SER A 331 -4.10 -4.83 -18.54
CA SER A 331 -3.52 -5.35 -17.30
C SER A 331 -2.25 -6.19 -17.45
N ARG A 332 -2.15 -7.00 -18.52
CA ARG A 332 -1.14 -8.06 -18.66
C ARG A 332 -1.30 -9.20 -17.62
N PHE A 333 -2.38 -9.24 -16.86
CA PHE A 333 -2.63 -10.23 -15.81
C PHE A 333 -2.97 -11.61 -16.35
N ARG A 334 -3.65 -11.73 -17.50
CA ARG A 334 -3.87 -13.04 -18.15
C ARG A 334 -2.54 -13.62 -18.61
N SER A 335 -1.70 -12.78 -19.21
CA SER A 335 -0.34 -13.14 -19.61
C SER A 335 0.50 -13.61 -18.41
N LEU A 336 0.53 -12.83 -17.33
CA LEU A 336 1.25 -13.17 -16.10
C LEU A 336 0.72 -14.46 -15.48
N HIS A 337 -0.60 -14.64 -15.46
CA HIS A 337 -1.23 -15.83 -14.92
C HIS A 337 -0.76 -17.09 -15.65
N CYS A 338 -0.70 -17.07 -16.98
CA CYS A 338 -0.22 -18.21 -17.75
C CYS A 338 1.27 -18.49 -17.58
N HIS A 339 2.08 -17.48 -17.22
CA HIS A 339 3.48 -17.73 -16.86
C HIS A 339 3.61 -18.43 -15.50
N LEU A 340 2.73 -18.11 -14.55
CA LEU A 340 2.74 -18.69 -13.20
C LEU A 340 2.02 -20.06 -13.14
N TYR A 341 0.98 -20.23 -13.96
CA TYR A 341 0.06 -21.35 -13.99
C TYR A 341 -0.20 -21.77 -15.45
N PRO A 342 0.81 -22.33 -16.16
CA PRO A 342 0.69 -22.67 -17.58
C PRO A 342 -0.38 -23.74 -17.87
N ASP A 343 -0.69 -24.57 -16.87
CA ASP A 343 -1.68 -25.66 -16.97
C ASP A 343 -3.14 -25.16 -16.89
N THR A 344 -3.36 -23.86 -16.64
CA THR A 344 -4.71 -23.28 -16.66
C THR A 344 -5.33 -23.47 -18.05
N PRO A 345 -6.53 -24.08 -18.20
CA PRO A 345 -7.04 -24.55 -19.49
C PRO A 345 -7.10 -23.49 -20.61
N TRP A 346 -7.45 -22.26 -20.28
CA TRP A 346 -7.54 -21.16 -21.26
C TRP A 346 -6.18 -20.56 -21.64
N CYS A 347 -5.10 -20.89 -20.91
CA CYS A 347 -3.73 -20.54 -21.31
C CYS A 347 -3.27 -21.39 -22.50
N LEU A 348 -3.63 -22.67 -22.53
CA LEU A 348 -3.26 -23.59 -23.60
C LEU A 348 -3.85 -23.17 -24.96
N GLN A 349 -5.07 -22.62 -24.94
CA GLN A 349 -5.75 -22.11 -26.13
C GLN A 349 -5.04 -20.90 -26.75
N ALA A 350 -4.33 -20.10 -25.94
CA ALA A 350 -3.59 -18.93 -26.40
C ALA A 350 -2.23 -19.29 -27.05
N VAL A 351 -1.71 -20.50 -26.81
CA VAL A 351 -0.43 -20.97 -27.36
C VAL A 351 -0.63 -21.74 -28.69
N GLY A 352 -1.87 -21.88 -29.17
CA GLY A 352 -2.17 -22.45 -30.49
C GLY A 352 -1.87 -23.95 -30.62
N TRP A 353 -2.23 -24.75 -29.62
CA TRP A 353 -2.21 -26.21 -29.67
C TRP A 353 -3.59 -26.79 -29.98
#